data_AF-A0A5N5KDE9-F1
#
_entry.id   AF-A0A5N5KDE9-F1
#
_cell.length_a   1.000
_cell.length_b   1.000
_cell.length_c   1.000
_cell.angle_alpha   90.00
_cell.angle_beta   90.00
_cell.angle_gamma   90.00
#
_symmetry.space_group_name_H-M   'P 1'
#
loop_
_entity.id
_entity.type
_entity.pdbx_description
1 polymer ?
#
loop_
_entity_poly.entity_id
_entity_poly.type
_entity_poly.pdbx_seq_one_letter_code
_entity_poly.pdbx_strand_id
1 'polypeptide(L)' 'MGGGGAEHGHGAEGAHSDFRAKVWSMSGGPNCRPKHWRRNTAIAMFGVFLICIPIAMKSAELEILKTV' A
#
# COMPACT_ATOMS: atom_id res chain seq x y z
N MET A 1 2.52 -15.02 -12.33
CA MET A 1 1.20 -15.17 -11.69
C MET A 1 0.84 -13.85 -11.01
N GLY A 2 0.08 -13.01 -11.69
CA GLY A 2 -0.42 -11.74 -11.16
C GLY A 2 -1.93 -11.76 -11.17
N GLY A 3 -2.55 -11.81 -9.98
CA GLY A 3 -4.00 -11.65 -9.81
C GLY A 3 -4.26 -10.24 -9.30
N GLY A 4 -4.59 -9.33 -10.21
CA GLY A 4 -5.20 -8.05 -9.85
C GLY A 4 -6.66 -8.30 -9.50
N GLY A 5 -7.10 -7.82 -8.34
CA GLY A 5 -8.50 -7.92 -7.95
C GLY A 5 -9.47 -7.31 -8.98
N ALA A 6 -10.69 -7.84 -8.92
CA ALA A 6 -11.88 -7.53 -9.72
C ALA A 6 -12.02 -8.33 -11.03
N GLU A 7 -12.33 -9.62 -10.91
CA GLU A 7 -13.08 -10.35 -11.93
C GLU A 7 -14.48 -10.62 -11.35
N HIS A 8 -15.40 -9.69 -11.62
CA HIS A 8 -16.84 -9.94 -11.54
C HIS A 8 -17.23 -10.72 -12.81
N GLY A 9 -16.70 -11.93 -12.94
CA GLY A 9 -16.87 -12.81 -14.09
C GLY A 9 -17.72 -14.01 -13.70
N HIS A 10 -18.94 -14.07 -14.23
CA HIS A 10 -19.73 -15.28 -14.25
C HIS A 10 -18.93 -16.40 -14.95
N GLY A 11 -18.53 -17.42 -14.20
CA GLY A 11 -17.78 -18.57 -14.74
C GLY A 11 -17.77 -19.69 -13.73
N ALA A 12 -18.85 -20.47 -13.72
CA ALA A 12 -18.97 -21.66 -12.91
C ALA A 12 -18.10 -22.79 -13.50
N GLU A 13 -16.98 -23.13 -12.86
CA GLU A 13 -16.41 -24.48 -12.89
C GLU A 13 -15.62 -24.78 -11.61
N GLY A 14 -16.16 -25.68 -10.79
CA GLY A 14 -15.40 -26.75 -10.14
C GLY A 14 -14.44 -26.44 -8.98
N ALA A 15 -14.93 -26.65 -7.76
CA ALA A 15 -14.20 -27.24 -6.62
C ALA A 15 -12.73 -26.80 -6.35
N HIS A 16 -12.55 -25.98 -5.30
CA HIS A 16 -11.27 -25.72 -4.60
C HIS A 16 -10.41 -24.53 -5.10
N SER A 17 -11.02 -23.35 -5.30
CA SER A 17 -10.27 -22.09 -5.13
C SER A 17 -9.70 -22.07 -3.71
N ASP A 18 -8.37 -22.00 -3.56
CA ASP A 18 -7.71 -21.98 -2.25
C ASP A 18 -8.39 -20.96 -1.32
N PHE A 19 -8.85 -21.39 -0.14
CA PHE A 19 -9.48 -20.49 0.84
C PHE A 19 -8.58 -19.32 1.20
N ARG A 20 -7.25 -19.46 1.05
CA ARG A 20 -6.28 -18.37 1.20
C ARG A 20 -6.53 -17.18 0.26
N ALA A 21 -7.19 -17.39 -0.88
CA ALA A 21 -7.59 -16.31 -1.78
C ALA A 21 -8.82 -15.52 -1.27
N LYS A 22 -9.60 -16.11 -0.35
CA LYS A 22 -10.75 -15.46 0.31
C LYS A 22 -10.36 -14.74 1.61
N VAL A 23 -9.21 -15.09 2.19
CA VAL A 23 -8.72 -14.49 3.43
C VAL A 23 -8.02 -13.18 3.14
N TRP A 24 -8.42 -12.12 3.83
CA TRP A 24 -7.74 -10.84 3.79
C TRP A 24 -6.81 -10.68 5.00
N SER A 25 -5.58 -10.22 4.74
CA SER A 25 -4.57 -9.90 5.77
C SER A 25 -4.05 -8.50 5.55
N MET A 26 -3.83 -7.75 6.64
CA MET A 26 -3.36 -6.37 6.58
C MET A 26 -2.04 -6.21 5.79
N SER A 27 -1.08 -7.13 6.00
CA SER A 27 0.21 -7.13 5.30
C SER A 27 0.16 -7.71 3.88
N GLY A 28 -0.99 -8.27 3.47
CA GLY A 28 -1.13 -9.10 2.27
C GLY A 28 -0.91 -10.60 2.53
N GLY A 29 -1.36 -11.44 1.58
CA GLY A 29 -1.16 -12.88 1.58
C GLY A 29 0.19 -13.34 0.98
N PRO A 30 0.44 -14.66 0.94
CA PRO A 30 1.65 -15.22 0.33
C PRO A 30 1.85 -14.75 -1.11
N ASN A 31 3.08 -14.39 -1.49
CA ASN A 31 3.45 -13.92 -2.83
C ASN A 31 2.63 -12.71 -3.34
N CYS A 32 2.32 -11.75 -2.47
CA CYS A 32 1.59 -10.54 -2.85
C CYS A 32 2.25 -9.75 -3.99
N ARG A 33 1.58 -9.72 -5.15
CA ARG A 33 1.98 -8.95 -6.34
C ARG A 33 0.73 -8.40 -7.04
N PRO A 34 0.06 -7.39 -6.45
CA PRO A 34 -1.14 -6.82 -7.04
C PRO A 34 -0.80 -6.10 -8.36
N LYS A 35 -1.72 -6.18 -9.34
CA LYS A 35 -1.56 -5.58 -10.67
C LYS A 35 -1.16 -4.09 -10.64
N HIS A 36 -1.65 -3.34 -9.65
CA HIS A 36 -1.44 -1.88 -9.56
C HIS A 36 -0.39 -1.47 -8.50
N TRP A 37 0.54 -2.34 -8.12
CA TRP A 37 1.51 -2.07 -7.05
C TRP A 37 2.23 -0.72 -7.21
N ARG A 38 2.63 -0.35 -8.43
CA ARG A 38 3.34 0.91 -8.71
C ARG A 38 2.52 2.15 -8.36
N ARG A 39 1.23 2.15 -8.71
CA ARG A 39 0.32 3.28 -8.44
C ARG A 39 0.05 3.40 -6.94
N ASN A 40 -0.17 2.27 -6.27
CA ASN A 40 -0.43 2.25 -4.83
C ASN A 40 0.82 2.71 -4.04
N THR A 41 2.01 2.25 -4.42
CA THR A 41 3.27 2.70 -3.81
C THR A 41 3.51 4.19 -4.04
N ALA A 42 3.24 4.70 -5.25
CA ALA A 42 3.40 6.13 -5.52
C ALA A 42 2.50 6.99 -4.61
N ILE A 43 1.24 6.59 -4.40
CA ILE A 43 0.31 7.29 -3.50
C ILE A 43 0.81 7.24 -2.05
N ALA A 44 1.28 6.07 -1.58
CA ALA A 44 1.82 5.93 -0.24
C ALA A 44 3.04 6.84 -0.02
N MET A 45 4.00 6.83 -0.94
CA MET A 45 5.19 7.66 -0.86
C MET A 45 4.86 9.15 -0.96
N PHE A 46 3.88 9.54 -1.79
CA PHE A 46 3.40 10.92 -1.85
C PHE A 46 2.90 11.40 -0.48
N GLY A 47 2.10 10.59 0.22
CA GLY A 47 1.67 10.89 1.59
C GLY A 47 2.84 11.04 2.56
N VAL A 48 3.84 10.16 2.50
CA VAL A 48 5.06 10.26 3.32
C VAL A 48 5.78 11.59 3.07
N PHE A 49 6.01 11.96 1.80
CA PHE A 49 6.67 13.23 1.47
C PHE A 49 5.90 14.45 1.96
N LEU A 50 4.57 14.47 1.77
CA LEU A 50 3.72 15.57 2.24
C LEU A 50 3.74 15.75 3.76
N ILE A 51 3.97 14.67 4.52
CA ILE A 51 4.07 14.72 5.97
C ILE A 51 5.50 15.08 6.40
N CYS A 52 6.52 14.48 5.79
CA CYS A 52 7.92 14.66 6.20
C CYS A 52 8.45 16.07 5.93
N ILE A 53 8.08 16.71 4.81
CA ILE A 53 8.55 18.06 4.47
C ILE A 53 8.15 19.12 5.52
N PRO A 54 6.88 19.28 5.88
CA PRO A 54 6.48 20.29 6.88
C PRO A 54 7.04 19.95 8.27
N ILE A 55 7.13 18.66 8.63
CA ILE A 55 7.75 18.25 9.90
C ILE A 55 9.23 18.66 9.93
N ALA A 56 9.97 18.46 8.83
CA ALA A 56 11.37 18.87 8.74
C ALA A 56 11.53 20.39 8.85
N MET A 57 10.66 21.17 8.19
CA MET A 57 10.67 22.64 8.31
C MET A 57 10.42 23.08 9.75
N LYS A 58 9.43 22.50 10.43
CA LYS A 58 9.14 22.80 11.84
C LYS A 58 10.23 22.31 12.79
N SER A 59 10.85 21.16 12.51
CA SER A 59 12.00 20.67 13.28
C SER A 59 13.18 21.63 13.18
N ALA A 60 13.48 22.12 11.97
CA ALA A 60 14.57 23.06 11.74
C ALA A 60 14.32 24.42 12.42
N GLU A 61 13.09 24.96 12.33
CA GLU A 61 12.70 26.18 13.07
C GLU A 61 12.94 26.01 14.58
N LEU A 62 12.53 24.87 15.15
CA LEU A 62 12.62 24.60 16.58
C LEU A 62 14.06 24.31 17.05
N GLU A 63 14.91 23.73 16.21
CA GLU A 63 16.33 23.53 16.51
C GLU A 63 17.09 24.87 16.47
N ILE A 64 16.91 25.68 15.43
CA ILE A 64 17.56 26.99 15.33
C ILE A 64 17.13 27.91 16.49
N LEU A 65 15.84 27.92 16.86
CA LEU A 65 15.33 28.73 17.97
C LEU A 65 15.70 28.18 19.36
N LYS A 66 16.06 26.89 19.50
CA LYS A 66 16.61 26.35 20.76
C LYS A 66 18.11 26.60 20.91
N THR A 67 18.83 26.85 19.81
CA THR A 67 20.30 26.98 19.80
C THR A 67 20.77 28.44 19.87
N VAL A 68 19.91 29.42 19.59
CA VAL A 68 20.16 30.87 19.78
C VAL A 68 19.61 31.33 21.12
#